data_AF-A0A2W5A7B6-F1
#
_entry.id   AF-A0A2W5A7B6-F1
#
_cell.length_a   1.000
_cell.length_b   1.000
_cell.length_c   1.000
_cell.angle_alpha   90.00
_cell.angle_beta   90.00
_cell.angle_gamma   90.00
#
_symmetry.space_group_name_H-M   'P 1'
#
loop_
_entity.id
_entity.type
_entity.pdbx_description
1 polymer ?
#
loop_
_entity_poly.entity_id
_entity_poly.type
_entity_poly.pdbx_seq_one_letter_code
_entity_poly.pdbx_strand_id
1 'polypeptide(L)'
;MSLSPRARRVLLSIAYAVAIVAVANFAFGPRGFAAGCAMALLMFAWRHDNEMGAFFPLAMLLVITLAVIFVIFYLLIVIHPRM
;
A
#
# COMPACT_ATOMS: atom_id res chain seq x y z
N MET A 1 10.76 3.32 30.76
CA MET A 1 11.49 4.00 29.66
C MET A 1 10.48 4.52 28.64
N SER A 2 10.30 5.84 28.52
CA SER A 2 9.46 6.42 27.46
C SER A 2 10.20 6.33 26.12
N LEU A 3 9.56 5.76 25.11
CA LEU A 3 10.10 5.71 23.74
C LEU A 3 10.29 7.13 23.20
N SER A 4 11.39 7.36 22.46
CA SER A 4 11.58 8.62 21.77
C SER A 4 10.47 8.83 20.72
N PRO A 5 10.10 10.08 20.40
CA PRO A 5 9.04 10.37 19.42
C PRO A 5 9.26 9.71 18.05
N ARG A 6 10.53 9.58 17.63
CA ARG A 6 10.91 8.88 16.40
C ARG A 6 10.66 7.37 16.51
N ALA A 7 11.11 6.74 17.58
CA ALA A 7 10.91 5.31 17.81
C ALA A 7 9.42 4.94 17.85
N ARG A 8 8.59 5.79 18.49
CA ARG A 8 7.14 5.60 18.54
C ARG A 8 6.51 5.64 17.15
N ARG A 9 6.90 6.60 16.31
CA ARG A 9 6.38 6.68 14.94
C ARG A 9 6.80 5.47 14.11
N VAL A 10 8.06 5.02 14.19
CA VAL A 10 8.52 3.83 13.46
C VAL A 10 7.72 2.59 13.86
N LEU A 11 7.52 2.37 15.16
CA LEU A 11 6.72 1.25 15.67
C LEU A 11 5.28 1.30 15.17
N LEU A 12 4.67 2.49 15.13
CA LEU A 12 3.32 2.65 14.58
C LEU A 12 3.24 2.29 13.10
N SER A 13 4.22 2.69 12.27
CA SER A 13 4.22 2.30 10.84
C SER A 13 4.41 0.81 10.62
N ILE A 14 5.25 0.16 11.43
CA ILE A 14 5.40 -1.29 11.41
C ILE A 14 4.08 -1.96 11.79
N ALA A 15 3.41 -1.49 12.84
CA ALA A 15 2.12 -2.02 13.24
C ALA A 15 1.05 -1.88 12.14
N TYR A 16 0.99 -0.72 11.47
CA TYR A 16 0.09 -0.50 10.33
C TYR A 16 0.39 -1.42 9.15
N ALA A 17 1.66 -1.58 8.78
CA ALA A 17 2.07 -2.47 7.69
C ALA A 17 1.66 -3.93 7.97
N VAL A 18 1.88 -4.39 9.19
CA VAL A 18 1.47 -5.74 9.62
C VAL A 18 -0.06 -5.89 9.58
N ALA A 19 -0.80 -4.87 10.03
CA ALA A 19 -2.26 -4.89 9.97
C ALA A 19 -2.78 -4.96 8.52
N ILE A 20 -2.20 -4.21 7.59
CA ILE A 20 -2.56 -4.24 6.17
C ILE A 20 -2.30 -5.62 5.57
N VAL A 21 -1.13 -6.21 5.82
CA VAL A 21 -0.79 -7.55 5.33
C VAL A 21 -1.74 -8.59 5.91
N ALA A 22 -2.03 -8.52 7.21
CA ALA A 22 -2.93 -9.44 7.89
C ALA A 22 -4.37 -9.35 7.35
N VAL A 23 -4.90 -8.13 7.17
CA VAL A 23 -6.25 -7.90 6.62
C VAL A 23 -6.32 -8.36 5.16
N ALA A 24 -5.33 -8.04 4.34
CA ALA A 24 -5.30 -8.46 2.94
C ALA A 24 -5.22 -9.99 2.81
N ASN A 25 -4.37 -10.65 3.60
CA ASN A 25 -4.26 -12.10 3.62
C ASN A 25 -5.53 -12.79 4.16
N PHE A 26 -6.21 -12.17 5.14
CA PHE A 26 -7.49 -12.68 5.63
C PHE A 26 -8.61 -12.54 4.57
N ALA A 27 -8.68 -11.41 3.88
CA ALA A 27 -9.72 -11.12 2.90
C ALA A 27 -9.56 -11.89 1.58
N PHE A 28 -8.33 -12.12 1.13
CA PHE A 28 -8.03 -12.70 -0.20
C PHE A 28 -7.25 -14.02 -0.13
N GLY A 29 -7.11 -14.60 1.05
CA GLY A 29 -6.32 -15.81 1.29
C GLY A 29 -4.84 -15.62 0.91
N PRO A 30 -4.12 -16.68 0.51
CA PRO A 30 -2.69 -16.64 0.23
C PRO A 30 -2.29 -15.62 -0.85
N ARG A 31 -3.20 -15.29 -1.78
CA ARG A 31 -2.99 -14.27 -2.82
C ARG A 31 -3.01 -12.85 -2.24
N GLY A 32 -3.71 -12.67 -1.12
CA GLY A 32 -3.75 -11.43 -0.35
C GLY A 32 -2.45 -11.08 0.36
N PHE A 33 -1.58 -12.07 0.63
CA PHE A 33 -0.27 -11.82 1.22
C PHE A 33 0.62 -10.95 0.31
N ALA A 34 0.70 -11.28 -0.98
CA ALA A 34 1.49 -10.52 -1.94
C ALA A 34 0.95 -9.08 -2.12
N ALA A 35 -0.38 -8.94 -2.22
CA ALA A 35 -1.03 -7.63 -2.31
C ALA A 35 -0.82 -6.79 -1.04
N GLY A 36 -0.93 -7.41 0.13
CA GLY A 36 -0.67 -6.78 1.42
C GLY A 36 0.77 -6.30 1.57
N CYS A 37 1.75 -7.12 1.16
CA CYS A 37 3.17 -6.75 1.17
C CYS A 37 3.46 -5.58 0.21
N ALA A 38 2.86 -5.58 -0.98
CA ALA A 38 2.98 -4.47 -1.92
C ALA A 38 2.40 -3.16 -1.34
N MET A 39 1.22 -3.20 -0.72
CA MET A 39 0.63 -2.04 -0.04
C MET A 39 1.49 -1.54 1.13
N ALA A 40 2.03 -2.46 1.95
CA ALA A 40 2.91 -2.09 3.06
C ALA A 40 4.18 -1.37 2.58
N LEU A 41 4.82 -1.89 1.52
CA LEU A 41 5.98 -1.26 0.89
C LEU A 41 5.66 0.13 0.33
N LEU A 42 4.52 0.27 -0.35
CA LEU A 42 4.03 1.54 -0.85
C LEU A 42 3.84 2.56 0.29
N MET A 43 3.20 2.14 1.39
CA MET A 43 3.00 3.01 2.55
C MET A 43 4.32 3.45 3.21
N PHE A 44 5.30 2.55 3.30
CA PHE A 44 6.64 2.91 3.82
C PHE A 44 7.37 3.87 2.88
N ALA A 45 7.31 3.64 1.56
CA ALA A 45 7.87 4.53 0.57
C ALA A 45 7.24 5.93 0.63
N TRP A 46 5.91 6.02 0.75
CA TRP A 46 5.18 7.28 0.97
C TRP A 46 5.70 8.05 2.17
N ARG A 47 5.87 7.35 3.30
CA ARG A 47 6.26 7.99 4.54
C ARG A 47 7.71 8.46 4.50
N HIS A 48 8.61 7.62 3.99
CA HIS A 48 10.00 7.99 3.80
C HIS A 48 10.14 9.23 2.92
N ASP A 49 9.32 9.32 1.88
CA ASP A 49 9.35 10.43 0.95
C ASP A 49 8.81 11.74 1.54
N ASN A 50 7.69 11.69 2.27
CA ASN A 50 7.18 12.86 3.01
C ASN A 50 8.16 13.37 4.08
N GLU A 51 8.98 12.49 4.65
CA GLU A 51 10.03 12.87 5.60
C GLU A 51 11.27 13.48 4.87
N MET A 52 11.50 13.14 3.60
CA MET A 52 12.61 13.63 2.77
C MET A 52 12.26 14.89 1.94
N GLY A 53 10.98 15.22 1.77
CA GLY A 53 10.52 16.39 1.02
C GLY A 53 10.80 16.33 -0.48
N ALA A 54 11.08 15.15 -1.03
CA ALA A 54 11.31 14.96 -2.45
C ALA A 54 9.97 14.87 -3.21
N PHE A 55 9.96 15.23 -4.50
CA PHE A 55 8.76 15.31 -5.37
C PHE A 55 8.09 13.96 -5.71
N PHE A 56 8.30 12.91 -4.91
CA PHE A 56 7.70 11.59 -5.11
C PHE A 56 6.20 11.47 -4.74
N PRO A 57 5.48 12.43 -4.10
CA PRO A 57 4.03 12.30 -3.90
C PRO A 57 3.30 12.23 -5.24
N LEU A 58 3.79 12.93 -6.26
CA LEU A 58 3.32 12.86 -7.65
C LEU A 58 3.58 11.49 -8.27
N ALA A 59 4.77 10.92 -8.06
CA ALA A 59 5.10 9.59 -8.55
C ALA A 59 4.22 8.51 -7.89
N MET A 60 3.90 8.67 -6.61
CA MET A 60 3.05 7.74 -5.90
C MET A 60 1.56 7.92 -6.25
N LEU A 61 1.11 9.16 -6.49
CA LEU A 61 -0.21 9.44 -7.06
C LEU A 61 -0.35 8.77 -8.43
N LEU A 62 0.70 8.82 -9.25
CA LEU A 62 0.74 8.16 -10.55
C LEU A 62 0.62 6.63 -10.40
N VAL A 63 1.36 6.02 -9.47
CA VAL A 63 1.28 4.57 -9.21
C VAL A 63 -0.12 4.16 -8.74
N ILE A 64 -0.74 4.92 -7.83
CA ILE A 64 -2.11 4.67 -7.37
C ILE A 64 -3.09 4.82 -8.53
N THR A 65 -2.95 5.87 -9.34
CA THR A 65 -3.81 6.12 -10.51
C THR A 65 -3.72 4.98 -11.51
N LEU A 66 -2.50 4.53 -11.84
CA LEU A 66 -2.28 3.39 -12.72
C LEU A 66 -2.88 2.10 -12.14
N ALA A 67 -2.69 1.83 -10.85
CA ALA A 67 -3.26 0.66 -10.18
C ALA A 67 -4.80 0.66 -10.25
N VAL A 68 -5.44 1.81 -9.98
CA VAL A 68 -6.89 1.97 -10.09
C VAL A 68 -7.36 1.74 -11.53
N ILE A 69 -6.67 2.31 -12.52
CA ILE A 69 -6.97 2.10 -13.93
C ILE A 69 -6.91 0.60 -14.28
N PHE A 70 -5.84 -0.09 -13.90
CA PHE A 70 -5.69 -1.53 -14.15
C PHE A 70 -6.79 -2.36 -13.49
N VAL A 71 -7.18 -2.03 -12.26
CA VAL A 71 -8.30 -2.69 -11.57
C VAL A 71 -9.61 -2.47 -12.32
N ILE A 72 -9.88 -1.25 -12.77
CA ILE A 72 -11.09 -0.94 -13.54
C ILE A 72 -11.11 -1.74 -14.86
N PHE A 73 -10.00 -1.76 -15.59
CA PHE A 73 -9.89 -2.56 -16.82
C PHE A 73 -10.09 -4.05 -16.56
N TYR A 74 -9.47 -4.58 -15.50
CA TYR A 74 -9.65 -5.96 -15.11
C TYR A 74 -11.12 -6.28 -14.80
N LEU A 75 -11.79 -5.43 -14.03
CA LEU A 75 -13.22 -5.58 -13.72
C LEU A 75 -14.08 -5.48 -14.98
N LEU A 76 -13.77 -4.57 -15.90
CA LEU A 76 -14.47 -4.46 -17.18
C LEU A 76 -14.34 -5.74 -18.02
N ILE A 77 -13.15 -6.33 -18.11
CA ILE A 77 -12.94 -7.60 -18.82
C ILE A 77 -13.72 -8.75 -18.18
N VAL A 78 -13.73 -8.83 -16.85
CA VAL A 78 -14.45 -9.89 -16.13
C VAL A 78 -15.97 -9.74 -16.27
N ILE A 79 -16.50 -8.51 -16.20
CA ILE A 79 -17.93 -8.23 -16.25
C ILE A 79 -18.45 -8.24 -17.71
N HIS A 80 -17.64 -7.76 -18.66
CA HIS A 80 -17.94 -7.70 -20.09
C HIS A 80 -16.86 -8.45 -20.91
N PRO A 81 -16.83 -9.80 -20.85
CA PRO A 81 -15.78 -10.60 -21.49
C PRO A 81 -15.81 -10.64 -23.03
N ARG A 82 -16.64 -9.81 -23.67
CA ARG A 82 -16.84 -9.74 -25.13
C ARG A 82 -16.43 -8.40 -25.75
N MET A 83 -15.81 -7.50 -24.98
CA MET A 83 -15.06 -6.38 -25.52
C MET A 83 -13.59 -6.79 -25.68
#